data_AF-K2CX57-F1
#
_entry.id   AF-K2CX57-F1
#
_cell.length_a   1.000
_cell.length_b   1.000
_cell.length_c   1.000
_cell.angle_alpha   90.00
_cell.angle_beta   90.00
_cell.angle_gamma   90.00
#
_symmetry.space_group_name_H-M   'P 1'
#
loop_
_entity.id
_entity.type
_entity.pdbx_description
1 polymer ?
#
loop_
_entity_poly.entity_id
_entity_poly.type
_entity_poly.pdbx_seq_one_letter_code
_entity_poly.pdbx_strand_id
1 'polypeptide(L)'
;MRDKKFVINSIKMDLYRIATAAGDISKPLPKQSVEEFLTHAINDFNKIETTPLEQTLKNQLVTLSKNIDNLLDPHKRLIWTEDIITIRCRVG
;
A
#
# COMPACT_ATOMS: atom_id res chain seq x y z
N MET A 1 14.44 7.43 -18.44
CA MET A 1 14.45 6.68 -17.17
C MET A 1 13.84 7.60 -16.11
N ARG A 2 12.73 7.22 -15.44
CA ARG A 2 12.17 8.07 -14.37
C ARG A 2 13.12 8.06 -13.17
N ASP A 3 13.24 9.18 -12.49
CA ASP A 3 14.01 9.28 -11.24
C ASP A 3 13.45 8.28 -10.21
N LYS A 4 14.31 7.42 -9.65
CA LYS A 4 13.93 6.46 -8.60
C LYS A 4 13.23 7.17 -7.44
N LYS A 5 13.72 8.35 -7.04
CA LYS A 5 13.14 9.15 -5.97
C LYS A 5 11.70 9.58 -6.28
N PHE A 6 11.42 9.91 -7.53
CA PHE A 6 10.06 10.25 -7.95
C PHE A 6 9.11 9.05 -7.82
N VAL A 7 9.53 7.86 -8.27
CA VAL A 7 8.73 6.64 -8.17
C VAL A 7 8.50 6.23 -6.71
N ILE A 8 9.54 6.33 -5.86
CA ILE A 8 9.42 6.07 -4.42
C ILE A 8 8.42 7.03 -3.75
N ASN A 9 8.45 8.31 -4.12
CA ASN A 9 7.47 9.28 -3.61
C ASN A 9 6.04 8.97 -4.10
N SER A 10 5.89 8.52 -5.35
CA SER A 10 4.61 8.06 -5.90
C SER A 10 4.04 6.90 -5.07
N ILE A 11 4.83 5.86 -4.83
CA ILE A 11 4.47 4.71 -3.97
C ILE A 11 4.04 5.20 -2.58
N LYS A 12 4.84 6.07 -1.94
CA LYS A 12 4.52 6.61 -0.61
C LYS A 12 3.21 7.38 -0.56
N MET A 13 2.86 8.08 -1.63
CA MET A 13 1.61 8.83 -1.71
C MET A 13 0.41 7.90 -1.86
N ASP A 14 0.52 6.83 -2.66
CA ASP A 14 -0.58 5.87 -2.78
C ASP A 14 -0.79 5.07 -1.50
N LEU A 15 0.29 4.63 -0.85
CA LEU A 15 0.19 3.99 0.47
C LEU A 15 -0.43 4.92 1.52
N TYR A 16 -0.15 6.22 1.46
CA TYR A 16 -0.82 7.19 2.32
C TYR A 16 -2.32 7.30 2.02
N ARG A 17 -2.71 7.40 0.74
CA ARG A 17 -4.12 7.44 0.33
C ARG A 17 -4.88 6.20 0.78
N ILE A 18 -4.28 5.02 0.60
CA ILE A 18 -4.81 3.76 1.10
C ILE A 18 -5.01 3.83 2.60
N ALA A 19 -3.99 4.25 3.36
CA ALA A 19 -4.08 4.32 4.81
C ALA A 19 -5.17 5.30 5.28
N THR A 20 -5.34 6.44 4.62
CA THR A 20 -6.42 7.39 4.96
C THR A 20 -7.81 6.85 4.65
N ALA A 21 -7.95 6.10 3.54
CA ALA A 21 -9.22 5.54 3.10
C ALA A 21 -9.61 4.30 3.92
N ALA A 22 -8.65 3.42 4.21
CA ALA A 22 -8.85 2.21 4.99
C ALA A 22 -8.82 2.47 6.51
N GLY A 23 -8.13 3.50 7.00
CA GLY A 23 -8.02 3.77 8.44
C GLY A 23 -9.29 4.35 9.08
N ASP A 24 -10.17 4.98 8.29
CA ASP A 24 -11.44 5.50 8.80
C ASP A 24 -12.49 4.38 8.90
N ILE A 25 -12.47 3.66 10.02
CA ILE A 25 -13.43 2.58 10.30
C ILE A 25 -14.86 3.06 10.55
N SER A 26 -15.08 4.37 10.71
CA SER A 26 -16.43 4.93 10.86
C SER A 26 -17.20 4.97 9.54
N LYS A 27 -16.49 4.83 8.42
CA LYS A 27 -17.05 4.84 7.06
C LYS A 27 -16.95 3.47 6.41
N PRO A 28 -17.86 3.15 5.46
CA PRO A 28 -17.69 1.99 4.58
C PRO A 28 -16.33 2.03 3.90
N LEU A 29 -15.71 0.87 3.74
CA LEU A 29 -14.44 0.75 3.03
C LEU A 29 -14.64 1.12 1.55
N PRO A 30 -13.95 2.13 1.00
CA PRO A 30 -13.97 2.43 -0.43
C PRO A 30 -13.08 1.43 -1.19
N LYS A 31 -13.55 0.17 -1.24
CA LYS A 31 -12.78 -1.00 -1.68
C LYS A 31 -12.09 -0.79 -3.03
N GLN A 32 -12.85 -0.34 -4.03
CA GLN A 32 -12.33 -0.10 -5.38
C GLN A 32 -11.14 0.88 -5.38
N SER A 33 -11.26 2.03 -4.71
CA SER A 33 -10.15 3.00 -4.66
C SER A 33 -8.93 2.45 -3.92
N VAL A 34 -9.15 1.67 -2.85
CA VAL A 34 -8.04 1.01 -2.14
C VAL A 34 -7.31 0.03 -3.06
N GLU A 35 -8.05 -0.79 -3.82
CA GLU A 35 -7.50 -1.74 -4.78
C GLU A 35 -6.75 -1.06 -5.93
N GLU A 36 -7.29 0.03 -6.46
CA GLU A 36 -6.65 0.84 -7.51
C GLU A 36 -5.32 1.40 -7.03
N PHE A 37 -5.28 2.04 -5.87
CA PHE A 37 -4.03 2.58 -5.32
C PHE A 37 -3.02 1.49 -4.96
N LEU A 38 -3.47 0.33 -4.47
CA LEU A 38 -2.57 -0.80 -4.18
C LEU A 38 -1.95 -1.34 -5.45
N THR A 39 -2.76 -1.52 -6.49
CA THR A 39 -2.31 -1.96 -7.80
C THR A 39 -1.31 -0.98 -8.39
N HIS A 40 -1.59 0.32 -8.27
CA HIS A 40 -0.66 1.36 -8.73
C HIS A 40 0.67 1.32 -7.98
N ALA A 41 0.66 1.25 -6.66
CA ALA A 41 1.88 1.17 -5.83
C ALA A 41 2.72 -0.08 -6.15
N ILE A 42 2.09 -1.26 -6.28
CA ILE A 42 2.77 -2.51 -6.64
C ILE A 42 3.41 -2.41 -8.04
N ASN A 43 2.69 -1.82 -8.99
CA ASN A 43 3.19 -1.63 -10.36
C ASN A 43 4.33 -0.61 -10.41
N ASP A 44 4.32 0.41 -9.55
CA ASP A 44 5.40 1.39 -9.46
C ASP A 44 6.73 0.77 -9.02
N PHE A 45 6.72 -0.24 -8.14
CA PHE A 45 7.94 -0.99 -7.81
C PHE A 45 8.59 -1.65 -9.05
N ASN A 46 7.81 -2.01 -10.07
CA ASN A 46 8.34 -2.60 -11.31
C ASN A 46 8.98 -1.58 -12.25
N LYS A 47 8.85 -0.28 -11.97
CA LYS A 47 9.37 0.81 -12.82
C LYS A 47 10.80 1.22 -12.47
N ILE A 48 11.37 0.65 -11.40
CA ILE A 48 12.69 0.97 -10.86
C ILE A 48 13.45 -0.31 -10.51
N GLU A 49 14.78 -0.19 -10.42
CA GLU A 49 15.59 -1.24 -9.81
C GLU A 49 15.38 -1.23 -8.29
N THR A 50 14.91 -2.37 -7.77
CA THR A 50 14.59 -2.56 -6.36
C THR A 50 15.74 -3.23 -5.61
N THR A 51 16.04 -2.73 -4.43
CA THR A 51 16.85 -3.39 -3.42
C THR A 51 16.14 -4.64 -2.86
N PRO A 52 16.86 -5.56 -2.19
CA PRO A 52 16.24 -6.70 -1.52
C PRO A 52 15.15 -6.31 -0.50
N LEU A 53 15.33 -5.17 0.19
CA LEU A 53 14.33 -4.62 1.10
C LEU A 53 13.07 -4.18 0.35
N GLU A 54 13.22 -3.37 -0.70
CA GLU A 54 12.09 -2.90 -1.52
C GLU A 54 11.30 -4.07 -2.14
N GLN A 55 12.00 -5.12 -2.60
CA GLN A 55 11.35 -6.33 -3.11
C GLN A 55 10.59 -7.09 -2.01
N THR A 56 11.10 -7.11 -0.78
CA THR A 56 10.40 -7.67 0.37
C THR A 56 9.13 -6.88 0.69
N LEU A 57 9.23 -5.55 0.71
CA LEU A 57 8.09 -4.65 0.94
C LEU A 57 7.02 -4.80 -0.14
N LYS A 58 7.42 -4.93 -1.41
CA LYS A 58 6.50 -5.24 -2.52
C LYS A 58 5.76 -6.57 -2.29
N ASN A 59 6.46 -7.62 -1.89
CA ASN A 59 5.84 -8.93 -1.61
C ASN A 59 4.85 -8.87 -0.43
N GLN A 60 5.16 -8.05 0.59
CA GLN A 60 4.23 -7.77 1.68
C GLN A 60 2.96 -7.05 1.16
N LEU A 61 3.10 -6.04 0.29
CA LEU A 61 1.94 -5.37 -0.33
C LEU A 61 1.07 -6.32 -1.16
N VAL A 62 1.70 -7.22 -1.94
CA VAL A 62 0.97 -8.26 -2.70
C VAL A 62 0.24 -9.23 -1.77
N THR A 63 0.76 -9.46 -0.56
CA THR A 63 0.09 -10.30 0.44
C THR A 63 -1.10 -9.56 1.06
N LEU A 64 -0.92 -8.29 1.40
CA LEU A 64 -1.99 -7.42 1.91
C LEU A 64 -3.11 -7.23 0.88
N SER A 65 -2.79 -7.15 -0.41
CA SER A 65 -3.79 -6.98 -1.48
C SER A 65 -4.76 -8.16 -1.57
N LYS A 66 -4.31 -9.37 -1.22
CA LYS A 66 -5.16 -10.58 -1.20
C LYS A 66 -6.13 -10.62 -0.02
N ASN A 67 -5.89 -9.79 1.00
CA ASN A 67 -6.66 -9.78 2.24
C ASN A 67 -7.68 -8.63 2.30
N ILE A 68 -7.89 -7.88 1.20
CA ILE A 68 -8.80 -6.73 1.17
C ILE A 68 -10.24 -7.13 1.52
N ASP A 69 -10.68 -8.34 1.15
CA ASP A 69 -12.02 -8.84 1.49
C ASP A 69 -12.23 -9.00 3.01
N ASN A 70 -11.15 -9.20 3.77
CA ASN A 70 -11.22 -9.38 5.23
C ASN A 70 -11.37 -8.04 5.98
N LEU A 71 -11.37 -6.91 5.29
CA LEU A 71 -11.41 -5.56 5.88
C LEU A 71 -12.82 -5.11 6.28
N LEU A 72 -13.84 -5.98 6.15
CA LEU A 72 -15.16 -5.75 6.73
C LEU A 72 -15.15 -5.80 8.27
N ASP A 73 -14.20 -6.54 8.84
CA ASP A 73 -13.92 -6.55 10.27
C ASP A 73 -13.12 -5.28 10.64
N PRO A 74 -13.65 -4.38 11.51
CA PRO A 74 -12.98 -3.13 11.85
C PRO A 74 -11.61 -3.32 12.48
N HIS A 75 -11.43 -4.35 13.31
CA HIS A 75 -10.16 -4.60 13.99
C HIS A 75 -9.11 -5.11 12.98
N LYS A 76 -9.49 -6.04 12.09
CA LYS A 76 -8.59 -6.48 11.01
C LYS A 76 -8.25 -5.33 10.06
N ARG A 77 -9.21 -4.43 9.80
CA ARG A 77 -9.01 -3.24 8.95
C ARG A 77 -7.99 -2.27 9.53
N LEU A 78 -8.00 -2.06 10.85
CA LEU A 78 -7.00 -1.24 11.54
C LEU A 78 -5.60 -1.86 11.44
N ILE A 79 -5.45 -3.14 11.79
CA ILE A 79 -4.15 -3.85 11.71
C ILE A 79 -3.60 -3.79 10.28
N TRP A 80 -4.44 -4.10 9.30
CA TRP A 80 -4.04 -4.05 7.89
C TRP A 80 -3.60 -2.64 7.48
N THR A 81 -4.27 -1.60 8.00
CA THR A 81 -3.90 -0.20 7.75
C THR A 81 -2.55 0.15 8.38
N GLU A 82 -2.28 -0.35 9.60
CA GLU A 82 -0.97 -0.18 10.25
C GLU A 82 0.17 -0.84 9.46
N ASP A 83 -0.08 -2.01 8.87
CA ASP A 83 0.88 -2.68 7.98
C ASP A 83 1.20 -1.82 6.75
N ILE A 84 0.18 -1.22 6.11
CA ILE A 84 0.37 -0.29 4.99
C ILE A 84 1.22 0.91 5.40
N ILE A 85 0.95 1.53 6.56
CA ILE A 85 1.73 2.66 7.08
C ILE A 85 3.17 2.23 7.36
N THR A 86 3.37 1.04 7.94
CA THR A 86 4.69 0.48 8.23
C THR A 86 5.51 0.30 6.95
N ILE A 87 4.90 -0.26 5.91
CA ILE A 87 5.54 -0.40 4.60
C ILE A 87 5.91 0.98 4.06
N ARG A 88 4.98 1.94 4.04
CA ARG A 88 5.23 3.32 3.57
C ARG A 88 6.45 3.97 4.24
N CYS A 89 6.59 3.80 5.55
CA CYS A 89 7.71 4.36 6.31
C CYS A 89 9.06 3.70 5.98
N ARG A 90 9.05 2.46 5.48
CA ARG A 90 10.25 1.67 5.17
C ARG A 90 10.68 1.73 3.71
N VAL A 91 9.78 2.13 2.80
CA VAL A 91 10.16 2.41 1.40
C VAL A 91 11.10 3.62 1.40
N GLY A 92 12.29 3.53 0.79
CA GLY A 92 13.33 4.55 0.87
C GLY A 92 14.31 4.49 -0.28
#